data_AF-A0A829PXG2-F1
#
_entry.id   AF-A0A829PXG2-F1
#
_cell.length_a   1.000
_cell.length_b   1.000
_cell.length_c   1.000
_cell.angle_alpha   90.00
_cell.angle_beta   90.00
_cell.angle_gamma   90.00
#
_symmetry.space_group_name_H-M   'P 1'
#
loop_
_entity.id
_entity.type
_entity.pdbx_description
1 polymer ?
#
loop_
_entity_poly.entity_id
_entity_poly.type
_entity_poly.pdbx_seq_one_letter_code
_entity_poly.pdbx_strand_id
1 'polypeptide(L)'
;MQFPAFAGPVFDSLTTDSFTHPGYVAVRTAIEVAGGTAAGIVGAEWIDVVRRQAASPHVVTLINALTAEVIQVDSDERLPRYIGSVLAKLQEVWVGRQVAEVKSKLQRMSPVDNADEYHALFGDLVALEAYRRSLLEQVSGDDLSV
;
A
#
# COMPACT_ATOMS: atom_id res chain seq x y z
N MET A 1 4.31 -6.22 9.26
CA MET A 1 4.35 -6.96 10.55
C MET A 1 5.66 -6.77 11.29
N GLN A 2 6.81 -7.06 10.69
CA GLN A 2 8.11 -6.99 11.38
C GLN A 2 8.63 -5.55 11.58
N PHE A 3 8.33 -4.66 10.64
CA PHE A 3 8.90 -3.31 10.57
C PHE A 3 7.82 -2.21 10.45
N PRO A 4 6.88 -2.07 11.40
CA PRO A 4 5.78 -1.10 11.30
C PRO A 4 6.28 0.34 11.19
N ALA A 5 7.38 0.71 11.86
CA ALA A 5 7.94 2.06 11.81
C ALA A 5 8.48 2.46 10.42
N PHE A 6 9.01 1.50 9.66
CA PHE A 6 9.47 1.74 8.28
C PHE A 6 8.32 1.73 7.27
N ALA A 7 7.25 0.99 7.57
CA ALA A 7 6.05 0.95 6.75
C ALA A 7 5.24 2.25 6.83
N GLY A 8 5.04 2.74 8.06
CA GLY A 8 4.56 4.08 8.35
C GLY A 8 3.25 4.48 7.65
N PRO A 9 2.99 5.79 7.52
CA PRO A 9 1.74 6.33 6.97
C PRO A 9 1.43 5.87 5.55
N VAL A 10 2.47 5.51 4.78
CA VAL A 10 2.33 4.96 3.43
C VAL A 10 1.55 3.65 3.48
N PHE A 11 1.92 2.71 4.36
CA PHE A 11 1.20 1.46 4.49
C PHE A 11 -0.25 1.68 4.99
N ASP A 12 -0.44 2.60 5.93
CA ASP A 12 -1.78 2.90 6.45
C ASP A 12 -2.70 3.53 5.39
N SER A 13 -2.14 4.30 4.44
CA SER A 13 -2.88 4.86 3.30
C SER A 13 -3.35 3.82 2.29
N LEU A 14 -2.77 2.62 2.28
CA LEU A 14 -3.18 1.54 1.38
C LEU A 14 -4.51 0.95 1.87
N THR A 15 -5.52 1.02 1.03
CA THR A 15 -6.82 0.42 1.27
C THR A 15 -6.79 -1.09 1.02
N THR A 16 -7.79 -1.84 1.51
CA THR A 16 -7.85 -3.30 1.39
C THR A 16 -7.86 -3.79 -0.06
N ASP A 17 -8.45 -3.01 -0.97
CA ASP A 17 -8.47 -3.26 -2.41
C ASP A 17 -7.07 -3.25 -3.03
N SER A 18 -6.06 -2.65 -2.40
CA SER A 18 -4.65 -2.80 -2.78
C SER A 18 -4.15 -4.25 -2.70
N PHE A 19 -4.80 -5.11 -1.92
CA PHE A 19 -4.41 -6.51 -1.71
C PHE A 19 -5.30 -7.45 -2.50
N THR A 20 -4.70 -8.26 -3.38
CA THR A 20 -5.45 -9.18 -4.26
C THR A 20 -5.79 -10.52 -3.58
N HIS A 21 -4.97 -10.95 -2.61
CA HIS A 21 -5.18 -12.20 -1.90
C HIS A 21 -6.08 -11.99 -0.66
N PRO A 22 -7.20 -12.75 -0.50
CA PRO A 22 -8.15 -12.56 0.60
C PRO A 22 -7.50 -12.67 1.99
N GLY A 23 -6.49 -13.53 2.13
CA GLY A 23 -5.72 -13.65 3.37
C GLY A 23 -4.98 -12.35 3.73
N TYR A 24 -4.37 -11.68 2.75
CA TYR A 24 -3.66 -10.42 2.99
C TYR A 24 -4.62 -9.25 3.23
N VAL A 25 -5.78 -9.27 2.58
CA VAL A 25 -6.88 -8.34 2.91
C VAL A 25 -7.25 -8.47 4.38
N ALA A 26 -7.49 -9.69 4.88
CA ALA A 26 -7.85 -9.92 6.27
C ALA A 26 -6.75 -9.50 7.26
N VAL A 27 -5.47 -9.70 6.91
CA VAL A 27 -4.35 -9.19 7.71
C VAL A 27 -4.31 -7.67 7.71
N ARG A 28 -4.49 -7.00 6.56
CA ARG A 28 -4.53 -5.54 6.47
C ARG A 28 -5.69 -4.95 7.27
N THR A 29 -6.87 -5.58 7.25
CA THR A 29 -8.01 -5.18 8.08
C THR A 29 -7.70 -5.32 9.57
N ALA A 30 -7.09 -6.44 9.99
CA ALA A 30 -6.68 -6.61 11.39
C ALA A 30 -5.67 -5.54 11.83
N ILE A 31 -4.72 -5.17 10.95
CA ILE A 31 -3.77 -4.07 11.19
C ILE A 31 -4.50 -2.72 11.34
N GLU A 32 -5.52 -2.46 10.53
CA GLU A 32 -6.32 -1.22 10.62
C GLU A 32 -7.03 -1.09 11.96
N VAL A 33 -7.73 -2.15 12.37
CA VAL A 33 -8.49 -2.19 13.61
C VAL A 33 -7.57 -2.11 14.83
N ALA A 34 -6.34 -2.60 14.69
CA ALA A 34 -5.28 -2.45 15.69
C ALA A 34 -4.72 -1.01 15.82
N GLY A 35 -5.17 -0.06 14.97
CA GLY A 35 -4.75 1.33 14.98
C GLY A 35 -3.72 1.68 13.91
N GLY A 36 -3.41 0.76 13.00
CA GLY A 36 -2.41 0.96 11.93
C GLY A 36 -0.98 1.08 12.45
N THR A 37 -0.05 1.34 11.55
CA THR A 37 1.36 1.59 11.90
C THR A 37 1.55 2.90 12.66
N ALA A 38 0.62 3.85 12.48
CA ALA A 38 0.59 5.12 13.20
C ALA A 38 0.34 4.99 14.71
N ALA A 39 -0.12 3.83 15.20
CA ALA A 39 -0.30 3.57 16.64
C ALA A 39 1.02 3.61 17.44
N GLY A 40 2.18 3.56 16.77
CA GLY A 40 3.50 3.62 17.42
C GLY A 40 3.89 2.37 18.20
N ILE A 41 3.09 1.29 18.12
CA ILE A 41 3.36 0.00 18.77
C ILE A 41 4.32 -0.81 17.89
N VAL A 42 5.33 -1.43 18.50
CA VAL A 42 6.36 -2.20 17.78
C VAL A 42 6.64 -3.55 18.45
N GLY A 43 7.39 -4.42 17.76
CA GLY A 43 7.87 -5.69 18.33
C GLY A 43 6.77 -6.69 18.68
N ALA A 44 6.98 -7.47 19.75
CA ALA A 44 6.06 -8.54 20.15
C ALA A 44 4.66 -8.03 20.52
N GLU A 45 4.58 -6.85 21.12
CA GLU A 45 3.30 -6.21 21.48
C GLU A 45 2.48 -5.89 20.23
N TRP A 46 3.11 -5.35 19.18
CA TRP A 46 2.45 -5.08 17.90
C TRP A 46 1.83 -6.34 17.32
N ILE A 47 2.58 -7.44 17.30
CA ILE A 47 2.11 -8.72 16.77
C ILE A 47 0.90 -9.23 17.56
N ASP A 48 0.93 -9.11 18.90
CA ASP A 48 -0.19 -9.52 19.75
C ASP A 48 -1.44 -8.67 19.50
N VAL A 49 -1.29 -7.33 19.45
CA VAL A 49 -2.40 -6.41 19.20
C VAL A 49 -3.08 -6.72 17.87
N VAL A 50 -2.31 -6.87 16.79
CA VAL A 50 -2.86 -7.21 15.46
C VAL A 50 -3.51 -8.59 15.45
N ARG A 51 -2.88 -9.59 16.09
CA ARG A 51 -3.42 -10.95 16.18
C ARG A 51 -4.77 -11.00 16.88
N ARG A 52 -4.99 -10.19 17.92
CA ARG A 52 -6.29 -10.11 18.62
C ARG A 52 -7.42 -9.59 17.73
N GLN A 53 -7.10 -8.87 16.65
CA GLN A 53 -8.06 -8.38 15.66
C GLN A 53 -8.25 -9.33 14.47
N ALA A 54 -7.61 -10.49 14.46
CA ALA A 54 -7.71 -11.46 13.37
C ALA A 54 -9.13 -12.05 13.30
N ALA A 55 -9.75 -11.96 12.12
CA ALA A 55 -11.12 -12.43 11.91
C ALA A 55 -11.29 -13.97 11.97
N SER A 56 -10.19 -14.74 11.90
CA SER A 56 -10.24 -16.20 12.00
C SER A 56 -8.89 -16.81 12.42
N PRO A 57 -8.87 -18.07 12.89
CA PRO A 57 -7.61 -18.78 13.19
C PRO A 57 -6.66 -18.87 12.00
N HIS A 58 -7.17 -18.93 10.76
CA HIS A 58 -6.35 -18.94 9.57
C HIS A 58 -5.55 -17.63 9.40
N VAL A 59 -6.18 -16.50 9.71
CA VAL A 59 -5.52 -15.18 9.67
C VAL A 59 -4.45 -15.09 10.75
N VAL A 60 -4.67 -15.67 11.92
CA VAL A 60 -3.64 -15.77 12.98
C VAL A 60 -2.43 -16.57 12.49
N THR A 61 -2.63 -17.71 11.85
CA THR A 61 -1.54 -18.51 11.26
C THR A 61 -0.76 -17.70 10.22
N LEU A 62 -1.46 -16.96 9.35
CA LEU A 62 -0.82 -16.11 8.35
C LEU A 62 -0.02 -14.97 8.98
N ILE A 63 -0.55 -14.31 10.02
CA ILE A 63 0.17 -13.28 10.79
C ILE A 63 1.47 -13.83 11.37
N ASN A 64 1.42 -15.03 11.98
CA ASN A 64 2.60 -15.67 12.56
C ASN A 64 3.63 -16.03 11.47
N ALA A 65 3.18 -16.55 10.33
CA ALA A 65 4.05 -16.85 9.20
C ALA A 65 4.77 -15.58 8.69
N LEU A 66 4.02 -14.50 8.44
CA LEU A 66 4.56 -13.21 8.01
C LEU A 66 5.49 -12.55 9.04
N THR A 67 5.36 -12.93 10.31
CA THR A 67 6.22 -12.44 11.40
C THR A 67 7.55 -13.19 11.45
N ALA A 68 7.55 -14.48 11.12
CA ALA A 68 8.72 -15.34 11.13
C ALA A 68 9.45 -15.39 9.77
N GLU A 69 8.85 -14.87 8.71
CA GLU A 69 9.42 -14.85 7.37
C GLU A 69 10.70 -14.01 7.32
N VAL A 70 11.77 -14.56 6.74
CA VAL A 70 13.02 -13.83 6.57
C VAL A 70 12.91 -12.94 5.33
N ILE A 71 13.02 -11.63 5.52
CA ILE A 71 13.13 -10.69 4.40
C ILE A 71 14.53 -10.81 3.82
N GLN A 72 14.64 -11.33 2.59
CA GLN A 72 15.93 -11.53 1.92
C GLN A 72 16.47 -10.20 1.39
N VAL A 73 17.28 -9.53 2.21
CA VAL A 73 18.02 -8.32 1.84
C VAL A 73 19.49 -8.52 2.20
N ASP A 74 20.40 -8.11 1.31
CA ASP A 74 21.84 -8.34 1.45
C ASP A 74 22.46 -7.68 2.69
N SER A 75 21.83 -6.61 3.21
CA SER A 75 22.26 -5.92 4.44
C SER A 75 21.13 -5.13 5.10
N ASP A 76 21.24 -4.94 6.42
CA ASP A 76 20.31 -4.12 7.21
C ASP A 76 20.26 -2.66 6.74
N GLU A 77 21.33 -2.15 6.12
CA GLU A 77 21.37 -0.80 5.54
C GLU A 77 20.48 -0.66 4.29
N ARG A 78 20.27 -1.76 3.55
CA ARG A 78 19.39 -1.79 2.37
C ARG A 78 17.93 -2.04 2.75
N LEU A 79 17.66 -2.57 3.95
CA LEU A 79 16.32 -2.95 4.38
C LEU A 79 15.30 -1.80 4.33
N PRO A 80 15.58 -0.56 4.81
CA PRO A 80 14.63 0.54 4.68
C PRO A 80 14.29 0.89 3.23
N ARG A 81 15.28 0.80 2.33
CA ARG A 81 15.08 1.07 0.89
C ARG A 81 14.22 0.00 0.24
N TYR A 82 14.51 -1.27 0.53
CA TYR A 82 13.72 -2.42 0.08
C TYR A 82 12.26 -2.34 0.54
N ILE A 83 12.02 -2.02 1.82
CA ILE A 83 10.66 -1.82 2.33
C ILE A 83 9.97 -0.68 1.55
N GLY A 84 10.69 0.42 1.31
CA GLY A 84 10.21 1.55 0.51
C GLY A 84 9.83 1.17 -0.91
N SER A 85 10.62 0.36 -1.61
CA SER A 85 10.32 -0.06 -3.00
C SER A 85 9.14 -1.02 -3.08
N VAL A 86 9.01 -1.96 -2.13
CA VAL A 86 7.83 -2.83 -2.01
C VAL A 86 6.56 -2.00 -1.77
N LEU A 87 6.62 -1.00 -0.89
CA LEU A 87 5.49 -0.11 -0.64
C LEU A 87 5.16 0.75 -1.86
N ALA A 88 6.17 1.31 -2.52
CA ALA A 88 5.99 2.08 -3.75
C ALA A 88 5.32 1.22 -4.85
N LYS A 89 5.67 -0.07 -4.93
CA LYS A 89 5.02 -0.99 -5.87
C LYS A 89 3.55 -1.25 -5.55
N LEU A 90 3.21 -1.41 -4.26
CA LEU A 90 1.81 -1.54 -3.84
C LEU A 90 1.02 -0.26 -4.11
N GLN A 91 1.60 0.91 -3.82
CA GLN A 91 0.99 2.20 -4.13
C GLN A 91 0.79 2.38 -5.63
N GLU A 92 1.75 2.00 -6.46
CA GLU A 92 1.65 2.11 -7.92
C GLU A 92 0.45 1.33 -8.48
N VAL A 93 0.23 0.11 -7.99
CA VAL A 93 -0.93 -0.72 -8.37
C VAL A 93 -2.24 -0.05 -7.97
N TRP A 94 -2.31 0.50 -6.75
CA TRP A 94 -3.49 1.20 -6.27
C TRP A 94 -3.78 2.48 -7.08
N VAL A 95 -2.76 3.32 -7.30
CA VAL A 95 -2.87 4.54 -8.12
C VAL A 95 -3.29 4.19 -9.55
N GLY A 96 -2.77 3.10 -10.12
CA GLY A 96 -3.16 2.63 -11.44
C GLY A 96 -4.65 2.31 -11.56
N ARG A 97 -5.29 1.81 -10.50
CA ARG A 97 -6.75 1.60 -10.46
C ARG A 97 -7.51 2.91 -10.37
N GLN A 98 -7.07 3.84 -9.52
CA GLN A 98 -7.68 5.18 -9.42
C GLN A 98 -7.62 5.92 -10.76
N VAL A 99 -6.48 5.85 -11.47
CA VAL A 99 -6.32 6.37 -12.82
C VAL A 99 -7.34 5.76 -13.80
N ALA A 100 -7.52 4.44 -13.77
CA ALA A 100 -8.47 3.75 -14.63
C ALA A 100 -9.93 4.17 -14.35
N GLU A 101 -10.29 4.33 -13.08
CA GLU A 101 -11.61 4.80 -12.67
C GLU A 101 -11.89 6.23 -13.11
N VAL A 102 -10.94 7.16 -12.89
CA VAL A 102 -11.07 8.57 -13.31
C VAL A 102 -11.15 8.67 -14.83
N LYS A 103 -10.32 7.93 -15.58
CA LYS A 103 -10.41 7.83 -17.04
C LYS A 103 -11.78 7.32 -17.50
N SER A 104 -12.31 6.28 -16.85
CA SER A 104 -13.63 5.73 -17.17
C SER A 104 -14.76 6.73 -16.92
N LYS A 105 -14.67 7.54 -15.86
CA LYS A 105 -15.61 8.63 -15.58
C LYS A 105 -15.52 9.73 -16.64
N LEU A 106 -14.31 10.20 -16.95
CA LEU A 106 -14.08 11.23 -17.98
C LEU A 106 -14.60 10.81 -19.35
N GLN A 107 -14.44 9.54 -19.74
CA GLN A 107 -14.95 9.01 -21.02
C GLN A 107 -16.47 9.04 -21.15
N ARG A 108 -17.20 9.00 -20.03
CA ARG A 108 -18.67 9.06 -20.01
C ARG A 108 -19.22 10.47 -19.81
N MET A 109 -18.36 11.42 -19.45
CA MET A 109 -18.75 12.80 -19.16
C MET A 109 -18.74 13.64 -20.44
N SER A 110 -19.79 14.42 -20.66
CA SER A 110 -19.81 15.41 -21.75
C SER A 110 -18.89 16.58 -21.38
N PRO A 111 -17.83 16.86 -22.16
CA PRO A 111 -16.92 17.99 -21.90
C PRO A 111 -17.57 19.35 -22.20
N VAL A 112 -18.77 19.36 -22.83
CA VAL A 112 -19.51 20.58 -23.18
C VAL A 112 -20.53 20.91 -22.10
N ASP A 113 -21.27 19.90 -21.61
CA ASP A 113 -22.33 20.13 -20.63
C ASP A 113 -21.78 20.24 -19.19
N ASN A 114 -20.62 19.62 -18.92
CA ASN A 114 -20.01 19.56 -17.58
C ASN A 114 -18.55 20.04 -17.60
N ALA A 115 -18.25 21.16 -18.27
CA ALA A 115 -16.88 21.64 -18.50
C ALA A 115 -16.06 21.79 -17.21
N ASP A 116 -16.61 22.42 -16.17
CA ASP A 116 -15.88 22.65 -14.91
C ASP A 116 -15.55 21.34 -14.18
N GLU A 117 -16.50 20.40 -14.11
CA GLU A 117 -16.30 19.09 -13.49
C GLU A 117 -15.30 18.24 -14.29
N TYR A 118 -15.37 18.32 -15.62
CA TYR A 118 -14.41 17.66 -16.51
C TYR A 118 -12.99 18.18 -16.28
N HIS A 119 -12.80 19.51 -16.22
CA HIS A 119 -11.49 20.12 -15.99
C HIS A 119 -10.92 19.76 -14.62
N ALA A 120 -11.74 19.73 -13.57
CA ALA A 120 -11.32 19.28 -12.25
C ALA A 120 -10.85 17.82 -12.27
N LEU A 121 -11.66 16.89 -12.80
CA LEU A 121 -11.31 15.47 -12.90
C LEU A 121 -10.08 15.22 -13.79
N PHE A 122 -9.91 16.02 -14.84
CA PHE A 122 -8.72 15.95 -15.68
C PHE A 122 -7.46 16.40 -14.91
N GLY A 123 -7.57 17.44 -14.08
CA GLY A 123 -6.50 17.87 -13.18
C GLY A 123 -6.10 16.76 -12.20
N ASP A 124 -7.09 16.12 -11.57
CA ASP A 124 -6.86 14.98 -10.68
C ASP A 124 -6.18 13.81 -11.41
N LEU A 125 -6.61 13.50 -12.65
CA LEU A 125 -5.99 12.47 -13.47
C LEU A 125 -4.50 12.77 -13.74
N VAL A 126 -4.17 14.01 -14.09
CA VAL A 126 -2.77 14.42 -14.34
C VAL A 126 -1.93 14.28 -13.08
N ALA A 127 -2.45 14.69 -11.92
CA ALA A 127 -1.76 14.56 -10.65
C ALA A 127 -1.51 13.07 -10.29
N LEU A 128 -2.52 12.21 -10.47
CA LEU A 128 -2.40 10.77 -10.23
C LEU A 128 -1.38 10.11 -11.16
N GLU A 129 -1.37 10.45 -12.44
CA GLU A 129 -0.40 9.92 -13.41
C GLU A 129 1.04 10.40 -13.12
N ALA A 130 1.21 11.66 -12.71
CA ALA A 130 2.51 12.19 -12.30
C ALA A 130 3.02 11.47 -11.04
N TYR A 131 2.14 11.27 -10.05
CA TYR A 131 2.48 10.53 -8.85
C TYR A 131 2.85 9.08 -9.16
N ARG A 132 2.05 8.37 -9.98
CA ARG A 132 2.35 7.01 -10.43
C ARG A 132 3.74 6.89 -11.07
N ARG A 133 4.12 7.88 -11.87
CA ARG A 133 5.44 7.93 -12.51
C ARG A 133 6.56 8.05 -11.50
N SER A 134 6.43 8.93 -10.50
CA SER A 134 7.42 9.07 -9.43
C SER A 134 7.60 7.77 -8.63
N LEU A 135 6.53 7.00 -8.42
CA LEU A 135 6.60 5.69 -7.76
C LEU A 135 7.36 4.67 -8.61
N LEU A 136 7.14 4.66 -9.94
CA LEU A 136 7.89 3.79 -10.85
C LEU A 136 9.38 4.16 -10.88
N GLU A 137 9.72 5.45 -10.89
CA GLU A 137 11.10 5.92 -10.81
C GLU A 137 11.78 5.50 -9.49
N GLN A 138 11.05 5.55 -8.38
CA GLN A 138 11.52 5.08 -7.08
C GLN A 138 11.80 3.57 -7.06
N VAL A 139 10.99 2.77 -7.77
CA VAL A 139 11.21 1.32 -7.92
C VAL A 139 12.36 1.03 -8.89
N SER A 140 12.42 1.69 -10.04
CA SER A 140 13.47 1.47 -11.05
C SER A 140 14.85 1.95 -10.61
N GLY A 141 14.92 2.95 -9.71
CA GLY A 141 16.17 3.32 -9.04
C GLY A 141 16.72 2.23 -8.10
N ASP A 142 15.89 1.25 -7.73
CA ASP A 142 16.22 0.15 -6.80
C ASP A 142 16.59 -1.16 -7.53
N ASP A 143 16.20 -1.33 -8.80
CA ASP A 143 16.54 -2.47 -9.68
C ASP A 143 18.05 -2.56 -10.04
N LEU A 144 18.88 -1.63 -9.54
CA LEU A 144 20.34 -1.75 -9.59
C LEU A 144 20.84 -2.62 -8.43
N SER A 145 20.49 -3.91 -8.48
CA SER A 145 21.32 -4.96 -7.90
C SER A 145 22.47 -5.24 -8.86
N VAL A 146 23.60 -4.55 -8.68
CA VAL A 146 24.92 -4.99 -9.15
C VAL A 146 25.91 -4.84 -8.02
#